data_AF-A0A6A5GEL0-F1
#
_entry.id   AF-A0A6A5GEL0-F1
#
_cell.length_a   1.000
_cell.length_b   1.000
_cell.length_c   1.000
_cell.angle_alpha   90.00
_cell.angle_beta   90.00
_cell.angle_gamma   90.00
#
_symmetry.space_group_name_H-M   'P 1'
#
loop_
_entity.id
_entity.type
_entity.pdbx_description
1 polymer ?
#
loop_
_entity_poly.entity_id
_entity_poly.type
_entity_poly.pdbx_seq_one_letter_code
_entity_poly.pdbx_strand_id
1 'polypeptide(L)'
;MMGVPDQKVARDWIFKNYPQIRHFDNFEHPIYVVAYETKARDQIGYRMITSTVLLGIELFTFFFLLHWNMKKAIRNMTLSPKTLATHSAFLKAINMQIAIPAGVISTPQVLLMVLGYVDYSSPEINSIGYMLMSIHGASSTLIMLYCHTPYRQFCQSLVGGRLKIFRHHKTSMTVT
;
A
#
# COMPACT_ATOMS: atom_id res chain seq x y z
N MET A 1 -26.87 9.17 -6.16
CA MET A 1 -26.39 7.80 -5.89
C MET A 1 -26.47 7.02 -7.18
N MET A 2 -25.37 6.40 -7.62
CA MET A 2 -25.45 5.46 -8.74
C MET A 2 -26.17 4.20 -8.22
N GLY A 3 -27.40 3.99 -8.66
CA GLY A 3 -28.11 2.75 -8.40
C GLY A 3 -27.45 1.60 -9.14
N VAL A 4 -27.52 0.41 -8.56
CA VAL A 4 -27.16 -0.82 -9.28
C VAL A 4 -28.05 -0.90 -10.53
N PRO A 5 -27.49 -1.10 -11.73
CA PRO A 5 -28.30 -1.20 -12.93
C PRO A 5 -29.08 -2.53 -13.01
N ASP A 6 -30.10 -2.56 -13.87
CA ASP A 6 -30.76 -3.82 -14.24
C ASP A 6 -29.72 -4.79 -14.82
N GLN A 7 -29.55 -5.93 -14.15
CA GLN A 7 -28.48 -6.86 -14.47
C GLN A 7 -28.68 -7.57 -15.81
N LYS A 8 -29.91 -7.72 -16.32
CA LYS A 8 -30.13 -8.35 -17.63
C LYS A 8 -29.63 -7.42 -18.73
N VAL A 9 -30.08 -6.17 -18.70
CA VAL A 9 -29.69 -5.14 -19.69
C VAL A 9 -28.19 -4.85 -19.60
N ALA A 10 -27.66 -4.74 -18.38
CA ALA A 10 -26.26 -4.44 -18.14
C ALA A 10 -25.32 -5.55 -18.64
N ARG A 11 -25.66 -6.82 -18.37
CA ARG A 11 -24.88 -7.97 -18.84
C ARG A 11 -24.94 -8.13 -20.35
N ASP A 12 -26.12 -7.97 -20.95
CA ASP A 12 -26.28 -8.02 -22.41
C ASP A 12 -25.42 -6.95 -23.09
N TRP A 13 -25.43 -5.73 -22.55
CA TRP A 13 -24.59 -4.64 -23.06
C TRP A 13 -23.10 -4.95 -22.90
N ILE A 14 -22.66 -5.39 -21.71
CA ILE A 14 -21.25 -5.68 -21.45
C ILE A 14 -20.75 -6.84 -22.32
N PHE A 15 -21.51 -7.94 -22.46
CA PHE A 15 -21.08 -9.07 -23.28
C PHE A 15 -21.07 -8.77 -24.77
N LYS A 16 -21.86 -7.79 -25.22
CA LYS A 16 -21.80 -7.29 -26.59
C LYS A 16 -20.56 -6.42 -26.84
N ASN A 17 -20.20 -5.54 -25.91
CA ASN A 17 -19.09 -4.59 -26.09
C ASN A 17 -17.72 -5.16 -25.68
N TYR A 18 -17.71 -6.10 -24.73
CA TYR A 18 -16.52 -6.76 -24.19
C TYR A 18 -16.70 -8.28 -24.25
N PRO A 19 -16.78 -8.88 -25.45
CA PRO A 19 -17.03 -10.32 -25.59
C PRO A 19 -15.97 -11.17 -24.89
N GLN A 20 -14.75 -10.65 -24.75
CA GLN A 20 -13.65 -11.30 -24.05
C GLN A 20 -13.98 -11.61 -22.59
N ILE A 21 -14.89 -10.89 -21.91
CA ILE A 21 -15.14 -11.18 -20.49
C ILE A 21 -16.13 -12.33 -20.27
N ARG A 22 -16.77 -12.81 -21.33
CA ARG A 22 -17.83 -13.83 -21.24
C ARG A 22 -17.33 -15.15 -20.67
N HIS A 23 -16.03 -15.45 -20.79
CA HIS A 23 -15.44 -16.65 -20.19
C HIS A 23 -15.35 -16.61 -18.66
N PHE A 24 -15.45 -15.41 -18.04
CA PHE A 24 -15.54 -15.28 -16.58
C PHE A 24 -16.97 -15.51 -16.05
N ASP A 25 -17.97 -15.57 -16.92
CA ASP A 25 -19.38 -15.72 -16.54
C ASP A 25 -19.76 -17.20 -16.46
N ASN A 26 -20.24 -17.65 -15.30
CA ASN A 26 -20.69 -19.01 -15.06
C ASN A 26 -21.99 -19.05 -14.26
N PHE A 27 -22.72 -20.17 -14.31
CA PHE A 27 -23.97 -20.34 -13.54
C PHE A 27 -23.74 -20.21 -12.03
N GLU A 28 -22.61 -20.72 -11.53
CA GLU A 28 -22.23 -20.63 -10.11
C GLU A 28 -21.71 -19.23 -9.73
N HIS A 29 -21.10 -18.52 -10.67
CA HIS A 29 -20.43 -17.23 -10.45
C HIS A 29 -20.80 -16.24 -11.55
N PRO A 30 -22.05 -15.73 -11.57
CA PRO A 30 -22.48 -14.80 -12.60
C PRO A 30 -21.76 -13.46 -12.43
N ILE A 31 -21.35 -12.86 -13.54
CA ILE A 31 -20.74 -11.53 -13.53
C ILE A 31 -21.78 -10.51 -13.10
N TYR A 32 -21.44 -9.79 -12.03
CA TYR A 32 -22.27 -8.72 -11.49
C TYR A 32 -21.79 -7.37 -12.02
N VAL A 33 -22.65 -6.67 -12.75
CA VAL A 33 -22.31 -5.40 -13.38
C VAL A 33 -22.65 -4.26 -12.44
N VAL A 34 -21.62 -3.62 -11.90
CA VAL A 34 -21.77 -2.47 -10.99
C VAL A 34 -22.03 -1.18 -11.75
N ALA A 35 -21.41 -1.03 -12.92
CA ALA A 35 -21.57 0.12 -13.80
C ALA A 35 -21.15 -0.23 -15.23
N TYR A 36 -21.91 0.25 -16.22
CA TYR A 36 -21.57 0.14 -17.64
C TYR A 36 -21.86 1.44 -18.42
N GLU A 37 -22.50 2.42 -17.78
CA GLU A 37 -22.74 3.73 -18.36
C GLU A 37 -21.45 4.55 -18.42
N THR A 38 -21.25 5.30 -19.52
CA THR A 38 -20.07 6.16 -19.70
C THR A 38 -19.90 7.16 -18.58
N LYS A 39 -20.99 7.78 -18.11
CA LYS A 39 -20.97 8.72 -16.98
C LYS A 39 -20.46 8.08 -15.69
N ALA A 40 -20.85 6.84 -15.43
CA ALA A 40 -20.42 6.08 -14.27
C ALA A 40 -18.92 5.76 -14.33
N ARG A 41 -18.46 5.34 -15.51
CA ARG A 41 -17.04 5.08 -15.79
C ARG A 41 -16.20 6.33 -15.57
N ASP A 42 -16.63 7.45 -16.13
CA ASP A 42 -15.90 8.73 -16.03
C ASP A 42 -15.84 9.21 -14.57
N GLN A 43 -16.94 9.08 -13.82
CA GLN A 43 -16.95 9.40 -12.38
C GLN A 43 -15.98 8.55 -11.57
N ILE A 44 -15.87 7.25 -11.87
CA ILE A 44 -14.89 6.36 -11.22
C ILE A 44 -13.46 6.81 -11.56
N GLY A 45 -13.19 7.12 -12.83
CA GLY A 45 -11.91 7.63 -13.29
C GLY A 45 -11.52 8.95 -12.62
N TYR A 46 -12.42 9.93 -12.59
CA TYR A 46 -12.19 11.21 -11.91
C TYR A 46 -11.89 11.02 -10.43
N ARG A 47 -12.68 10.19 -9.72
CA ARG A 47 -12.42 9.87 -8.31
C ARG A 47 -11.03 9.28 -8.11
N MET A 48 -10.65 8.32 -8.96
CA MET A 48 -9.32 7.69 -8.89
C MET A 48 -8.19 8.71 -9.13
N ILE A 49 -8.31 9.60 -10.12
CA ILE A 49 -7.32 10.66 -10.35
C ILE A 49 -7.25 11.59 -9.16
N THR A 50 -8.40 12.10 -8.69
CA THR A 50 -8.44 13.05 -7.57
C THR A 50 -7.80 12.46 -6.32
N SER A 51 -8.09 11.20 -5.98
CA SER A 51 -7.45 10.52 -4.85
C SER A 51 -5.94 10.35 -5.04
N THR A 52 -5.47 9.96 -6.21
CA THR A 52 -4.03 9.81 -6.51
C THR A 52 -3.30 11.16 -6.42
N VAL A 53 -3.89 12.23 -6.95
CA VAL A 53 -3.32 13.59 -6.90
C VAL A 53 -3.26 14.09 -5.46
N LEU A 54 -4.33 13.89 -4.68
CA LEU A 54 -4.37 14.30 -3.28
C LEU A 54 -3.27 13.61 -2.47
N LEU A 55 -3.13 12.28 -2.60
CA LEU A 55 -2.04 11.53 -1.96
C LEU A 55 -0.66 12.01 -2.41
N GLY A 56 -0.49 12.33 -3.70
CA GLY A 56 0.74 12.89 -4.23
C GLY A 56 1.10 14.23 -3.58
N ILE A 57 0.11 15.12 -3.40
CA ILE A 57 0.27 16.40 -2.71
C ILE A 57 0.67 16.17 -1.25
N GLU A 58 -0.02 15.28 -0.53
CA GLU A 58 0.28 14.96 0.87
C GLU A 58 1.73 14.46 1.03
N LEU A 59 2.14 13.47 0.23
CA LEU A 59 3.49 12.93 0.23
C LEU A 59 4.54 14.01 -0.05
N PHE A 60 4.27 14.88 -1.04
CA PHE A 60 5.15 15.99 -1.37
C PHE A 60 5.24 17.01 -0.24
N THR A 61 4.11 17.40 0.35
CA THR A 61 4.07 18.35 1.48
C THR A 61 4.83 17.79 2.68
N PHE A 62 4.60 16.52 3.06
CA PHE A 62 5.33 15.88 4.16
C PHE A 62 6.82 15.83 3.87
N PHE A 63 7.21 15.38 2.68
CA PHE A 63 8.61 15.34 2.27
C PHE A 63 9.25 16.74 2.36
N PHE A 64 8.61 17.76 1.78
CA PHE A 64 9.12 19.12 1.79
C PHE A 64 9.25 19.68 3.21
N LEU A 65 8.20 19.63 4.02
CA LEU A 65 8.20 20.14 5.39
C LEU A 65 9.24 19.44 6.26
N LEU A 66 9.42 18.13 6.09
CA LEU A 66 10.37 17.35 6.87
C LEU A 66 11.81 17.76 6.57
N HIS A 67 12.17 17.86 5.28
CA HIS A 67 13.50 18.28 4.86
C HIS A 67 13.77 19.75 5.21
N TRP A 68 12.77 20.61 5.04
CA TRP A 68 12.87 22.02 5.40
C TRP A 68 13.13 22.22 6.90
N ASN A 69 12.36 21.55 7.75
CA ASN A 69 12.52 21.63 9.21
C ASN A 69 13.87 21.06 9.66
N MET A 70 14.35 19.96 9.06
CA MET A 70 15.69 19.44 9.36
C MET A 70 16.79 20.45 8.99
N LYS A 71 16.72 21.03 7.79
CA LYS A 71 17.70 22.04 7.34
C LYS A 71 17.68 23.27 8.23
N LYS A 72 16.50 23.71 8.66
CA LYS A 72 16.33 24.82 9.61
C LYS A 72 16.95 24.51 10.98
N ALA A 73 16.75 23.30 11.51
CA ALA A 73 17.33 22.87 12.78
C ALA A 73 18.87 22.84 12.75
N ILE A 74 19.46 22.39 11.64
CA ILE A 74 20.90 22.42 11.41
C ILE A 74 21.41 23.87 11.39
N ARG A 75 20.78 24.73 10.59
CA ARG A 75 21.21 26.12 10.39
C ARG A 75 21.15 26.95 11.67
N ASN A 76 20.13 26.73 12.49
CA ASN A 76 19.94 27.52 13.70
C ASN A 76 20.82 27.07 14.87
N MET A 77 21.67 26.04 14.70
CA MET A 77 22.55 25.48 15.74
C MET A 77 21.84 25.18 17.07
N THR A 78 20.53 24.91 17.03
CA THR A 78 19.73 24.71 18.25
C THR A 78 19.98 23.33 18.89
N LEU A 79 20.78 22.48 18.25
CA LEU A 79 21.02 21.09 18.65
C LEU A 79 22.52 20.79 18.73
N SER A 80 22.92 20.06 19.77
CA SER A 80 24.27 19.50 19.85
C SER A 80 24.55 18.54 18.69
N PRO A 81 25.83 18.30 18.31
CA PRO A 81 26.18 17.34 17.26
C PRO A 81 25.61 15.93 17.50
N LYS A 82 25.58 15.48 18.76
CA LYS A 82 25.04 14.17 19.16
C LYS A 82 23.52 14.09 18.98
N THR A 83 22.82 15.15 19.37
CA THR A 83 21.36 15.25 19.18
C THR A 83 21.02 15.32 17.69
N LEU A 84 21.78 16.12 16.92
CA LEU A 84 21.58 16.26 15.49
C LEU A 84 21.78 14.93 14.74
N ALA A 85 22.81 14.15 15.08
CA ALA A 85 23.03 12.82 14.49
C ALA A 85 21.85 11.88 14.75
N THR A 86 21.31 11.90 15.97
CA THR A 86 20.14 11.08 16.35
C THR A 86 18.89 11.50 15.58
N HIS A 87 18.60 12.80 15.51
CA HIS A 87 17.46 13.33 14.74
C HIS A 87 17.58 13.05 13.25
N SER A 88 18.78 13.15 12.68
CA SER A 88 19.04 12.87 11.26
C SER A 88 18.84 11.39 10.93
N ALA A 89 19.28 10.49 11.82
CA ALA A 89 19.05 9.05 11.67
C ALA A 89 17.56 8.70 11.77
N PHE A 90 16.83 9.29 12.73
CA PHE A 90 15.39 9.12 12.87
C PHE A 90 14.62 9.63 11.65
N LEU A 91 15.00 10.79 11.13
CA LEU A 91 14.43 11.39 9.92
C LEU A 91 14.64 10.52 8.69
N LYS A 92 15.84 9.95 8.54
CA LYS A 92 16.13 8.97 7.49
C LYS A 92 15.24 7.73 7.63
N ALA A 93 15.04 7.24 8.85
CA ALA A 93 14.14 6.11 9.11
C ALA A 93 12.68 6.41 8.74
N ILE A 94 12.15 7.58 9.13
CA ILE A 94 10.81 8.03 8.75
C ILE A 94 10.68 8.15 7.23
N ASN A 95 11.66 8.77 6.57
CA ASN A 95 11.64 8.90 5.11
C ASN A 95 11.56 7.54 4.42
N MET A 96 12.32 6.54 4.89
CA MET A 96 12.24 5.17 4.37
C MET A 96 10.89 4.52 4.68
N GLN A 97 10.36 4.71 5.89
CA GLN A 97 9.06 4.18 6.33
C GLN A 97 7.88 4.73 5.54
N ILE A 98 7.97 5.96 5.02
CA ILE A 98 6.95 6.54 4.16
C ILE A 98 7.20 6.15 2.70
N ALA A 99 8.43 6.34 2.20
CA ALA A 99 8.75 6.18 0.78
C ALA A 99 8.60 4.73 0.29
N ILE A 100 9.01 3.74 1.08
CA ILE A 100 8.98 2.34 0.63
C ILE A 100 7.54 1.82 0.48
N PRO A 101 6.67 1.90 1.51
CA PRO A 101 5.27 1.48 1.36
C PRO A 101 4.51 2.32 0.34
N ALA A 102 4.80 3.63 0.25
CA ALA A 102 4.21 4.51 -0.77
C ALA A 102 4.60 4.05 -2.18
N GLY A 103 5.85 3.66 -2.42
CA GLY A 103 6.28 3.07 -3.69
C GLY A 103 5.55 1.76 -3.99
N VAL A 104 5.46 0.86 -3.00
CA VAL A 104 4.79 -0.44 -3.14
C VAL A 104 3.33 -0.31 -3.54
N ILE A 105 2.58 0.66 -2.98
CA ILE A 105 1.18 0.88 -3.37
C ILE A 105 1.04 1.71 -4.65
N SER A 106 1.91 2.70 -4.86
CA SER A 106 1.79 3.64 -5.98
C SER A 106 2.09 2.99 -7.33
N THR A 107 3.09 2.10 -7.40
CA THR A 107 3.46 1.43 -8.66
C THR A 107 2.29 0.65 -9.28
N PRO A 108 1.63 -0.30 -8.59
CA PRO A 108 0.47 -1.00 -9.15
C PRO A 108 -0.72 -0.05 -9.38
N GLN A 109 -0.93 0.96 -8.52
CA GLN A 109 -2.00 1.95 -8.72
C GLN A 109 -1.86 2.74 -10.03
N VAL A 110 -0.66 3.24 -10.34
CA VAL A 110 -0.39 3.97 -11.59
C VAL A 110 -0.53 3.05 -12.80
N LEU A 111 -0.03 1.81 -12.71
CA LEU A 111 -0.19 0.82 -13.78
C LEU A 111 -1.66 0.52 -14.07
N LEU A 112 -2.47 0.26 -13.04
CA LEU A 112 -3.91 0.01 -13.19
C LEU A 112 -4.62 1.21 -13.83
N MET A 113 -4.25 2.43 -13.45
CA MET A 113 -4.80 3.65 -14.06
C MET A 113 -4.45 3.73 -15.54
N VAL A 114 -3.18 3.53 -15.92
CA VAL A 114 -2.74 3.55 -17.32
C VAL A 114 -3.44 2.48 -18.14
N LEU A 115 -3.49 1.24 -17.64
CA LEU A 115 -4.16 0.12 -18.32
C LEU A 115 -5.67 0.34 -18.47
N GLY A 116 -6.30 0.99 -17.49
CA GLY A 116 -7.69 1.42 -17.59
C GLY A 116 -7.92 2.51 -18.64
N TYR A 117 -6.98 3.45 -18.81
CA TYR A 117 -7.08 4.51 -19.81
C TYR A 117 -6.88 4.02 -21.25
N VAL A 118 -6.02 3.02 -21.45
CA VAL A 118 -5.76 2.43 -22.78
C VAL A 118 -6.68 1.26 -23.12
N ASP A 119 -7.76 1.06 -22.33
CA ASP A 119 -8.74 -0.02 -22.48
C ASP A 119 -8.12 -1.44 -22.50
N TYR A 120 -6.97 -1.63 -21.85
CA TYR A 120 -6.28 -2.92 -21.70
C TYR A 120 -6.48 -3.55 -20.32
N SER A 121 -7.42 -3.02 -19.54
CA SER A 121 -7.76 -3.57 -18.23
C SER A 121 -8.63 -4.82 -18.37
N SER A 122 -8.20 -5.92 -17.74
CA SER A 122 -9.01 -7.13 -17.57
C SER A 122 -9.27 -7.39 -16.08
N PRO A 123 -10.32 -8.15 -15.72
CA PRO A 123 -10.56 -8.55 -14.33
C PRO A 123 -9.34 -9.21 -13.68
N GLU A 124 -8.63 -10.08 -14.41
CA GLU A 124 -7.41 -10.75 -13.94
C GLU A 124 -6.28 -9.77 -13.60
N ILE A 125 -5.98 -8.85 -14.53
CA ILE A 125 -4.95 -7.82 -14.35
C ILE A 125 -5.31 -6.95 -13.14
N ASN A 126 -6.58 -6.58 -13.02
CA ASN A 126 -7.07 -5.79 -11.89
C ASN A 126 -6.89 -6.54 -10.57
N SER A 127 -7.26 -7.82 -10.51
CA SER A 127 -7.07 -8.65 -9.31
C SER A 127 -5.59 -8.77 -8.93
N ILE A 128 -4.69 -8.99 -9.89
CA ILE A 128 -3.24 -9.02 -9.63
C ILE A 128 -2.75 -7.66 -9.11
N GLY A 129 -3.17 -6.56 -9.75
CA GLY A 129 -2.80 -5.21 -9.32
C GLY A 129 -3.26 -4.91 -7.89
N TYR A 130 -4.50 -5.26 -7.53
CA TYR A 130 -5.02 -5.08 -6.18
C TYR A 130 -4.32 -5.99 -5.15
N MET A 131 -3.97 -7.21 -5.54
CA MET A 131 -3.15 -8.10 -4.70
C MET A 131 -1.78 -7.48 -4.42
N LEU A 132 -1.09 -6.95 -5.44
CA LEU A 132 0.19 -6.25 -5.27
C LEU A 132 0.04 -5.00 -4.39
N MET A 133 -1.03 -4.22 -4.58
CA MET A 133 -1.34 -3.09 -3.71
C MET A 133 -1.48 -3.54 -2.26
N SER A 134 -2.16 -4.66 -1.97
CA SER A 134 -2.41 -5.12 -0.60
C SER A 134 -1.13 -5.36 0.23
N ILE A 135 0.01 -5.62 -0.42
CA ILE A 135 1.29 -5.89 0.24
C ILE A 135 1.84 -4.66 0.98
N HIS A 136 1.42 -3.44 0.61
CA HIS A 136 1.92 -2.20 1.22
C HIS A 136 1.78 -2.16 2.75
N GLY A 137 0.71 -2.74 3.32
CA GLY A 137 0.50 -2.78 4.77
C GLY A 137 1.53 -3.65 5.49
N ALA A 138 1.83 -4.82 4.93
CA ALA A 138 2.88 -5.69 5.44
C ALA A 138 4.26 -5.02 5.29
N SER A 139 4.55 -4.44 4.13
CA SER A 139 5.79 -3.68 3.88
C SER A 139 5.98 -2.52 4.86
N SER A 140 4.91 -1.77 5.16
CA SER A 140 4.94 -0.67 6.13
C SER A 140 5.31 -1.15 7.52
N THR A 141 4.72 -2.26 7.96
CA THR A 141 5.03 -2.87 9.25
C THR A 141 6.47 -3.37 9.32
N LEU A 142 6.93 -4.07 8.27
CA LEU A 142 8.30 -4.60 8.22
C LEU A 142 9.35 -3.49 8.22
N ILE A 143 9.16 -2.44 7.43
CA ILE A 143 10.07 -1.29 7.40
C ILE A 143 10.08 -0.56 8.74
N MET A 144 8.91 -0.39 9.37
CA MET A 144 8.82 0.20 10.72
C MET A 144 9.68 -0.59 11.73
N LEU A 145 9.51 -1.91 11.78
CA LEU A 145 10.27 -2.78 12.67
C LEU A 145 11.78 -2.78 12.37
N TYR A 146 12.16 -2.68 11.09
CA TYR A 146 13.55 -2.71 10.65
C TYR A 146 14.28 -1.38 10.91
N CYS A 147 13.66 -0.25 10.56
CA CYS A 147 14.30 1.07 10.58
C CYS A 147 14.35 1.70 11.98
N HIS A 148 13.44 1.33 12.88
CA HIS A 148 13.38 1.93 14.21
C HIS A 148 14.06 1.05 15.26
N THR A 149 15.22 1.52 15.75
CA THR A 149 16.02 0.88 16.79
C THR A 149 15.23 0.34 18.00
N PRO A 150 14.30 1.08 18.64
CA PRO A 150 13.57 0.56 19.80
C PRO A 150 12.69 -0.65 19.47
N TYR A 151 12.06 -0.64 18.29
CA TYR A 151 11.24 -1.77 17.83
C TYR A 151 12.09 -3.00 17.53
N ARG A 152 13.24 -2.81 16.85
CA ARG A 152 14.17 -3.91 16.60
C ARG A 152 14.68 -4.55 17.89
N GLN A 153 15.06 -3.74 18.87
CA GLN A 153 15.52 -4.23 20.18
C GLN A 153 14.43 -5.02 20.92
N PHE A 154 13.19 -4.55 20.86
CA PHE A 154 12.04 -5.25 21.45
C PHE A 154 11.75 -6.59 20.74
N CYS A 155 11.76 -6.63 19.42
CA CYS A 155 11.59 -7.88 18.68
C CYS A 155 12.73 -8.87 18.96
N GLN A 156 13.97 -8.38 19.04
CA GLN A 156 15.13 -9.20 19.42
C GLN A 156 15.00 -9.74 20.86
N SER A 157 14.47 -8.97 21.81
CA SER A 157 14.27 -9.43 23.19
C SER A 157 13.18 -10.49 23.29
N LEU A 158 12.10 -10.36 22.51
CA LEU A 158 11.05 -11.38 22.41
C LEU A 158 11.58 -12.70 21.83
N VAL A 159 12.32 -12.64 20.73
CA VAL A 159 12.87 -13.83 20.04
C VAL A 159 14.02 -14.44 20.85
N GLY A 160 14.94 -13.61 21.37
CA GLY A 160 16.06 -14.05 22.20
C GLY A 160 15.64 -14.55 23.58
N GLY A 161 14.60 -13.96 24.17
CA GLY A 161 13.96 -14.45 25.41
C GLY A 161 13.29 -15.80 25.20
N ARG A 162 12.55 -15.99 24.09
CA ARG A 162 11.95 -17.28 23.74
C ARG A 162 12.99 -18.36 23.44
N LEU A 163 14.06 -18.06 22.70
CA LEU A 163 15.16 -19.00 22.47
C LEU A 163 15.85 -19.43 23.78
N LYS A 164 16.01 -18.52 24.74
CA LYS A 164 16.52 -18.86 26.08
C LYS A 164 15.56 -19.75 26.87
N ILE A 165 14.25 -19.49 26.83
CA ILE A 165 13.21 -20.31 27.48
C ILE A 165 13.16 -21.72 26.88
N PHE A 166 13.17 -21.86 25.55
CA PHE A 166 13.19 -23.17 24.89
C PHE A 166 14.48 -23.95 25.19
N ARG A 167 15.62 -23.28 25.32
CA ARG A 167 16.89 -23.93 25.69
C ARG A 167 16.88 -24.45 27.14
N HIS A 168 16.26 -23.70 28.06
CA HIS A 168 16.13 -24.07 29.48
C HIS A 168 15.13 -25.21 29.71
N HIS A 169 14.02 -25.23 28.95
CA HIS A 169 13.03 -26.31 29.01
C HIS A 169 13.60 -27.64 28.49
N LYS A 170 14.40 -27.61 27.41
CA LYS A 170 15.04 -28.81 26.86
C LYS A 170 16.11 -29.40 27.77
N THR A 171 16.80 -28.58 28.58
CA THR A 171 17.79 -29.07 29.56
C THR A 171 17.15 -29.68 30.81
N SER A 172 15.91 -29.31 31.13
CA SER A 172 15.19 -29.88 32.27
C SER A 172 14.56 -31.26 31.98
N MET A 173 14.39 -31.63 30.70
CA MET A 173 13.81 -32.92 30.29
C MET A 173 14.85 -33.99 29.91
N THR A 174 16.14 -33.66 29.89
CA THR A 174 17.26 -34.61 29.67
C THR A 174 17.95 -35.04 30.97
N VAL A 175 17.49 -34.57 32.14
CA VAL A 175 18.07 -34.88 33.46
C VAL A 175 17.18 -35.83 34.27
N THR A 176 16.33 -36.61 33.60
CA THR A 176 15.54 -37.72 34.16
C THR A 176 15.73 -38.94 33.31
#